data_AF-A0A967VSW3-F1
#
_entry.id   AF-A0A967VSW3-F1
#
_cell.length_a   1.000
_cell.length_b   1.000
_cell.length_c   1.000
_cell.angle_alpha   90.00
_cell.angle_beta   90.00
_cell.angle_gamma   90.00
#
_symmetry.space_group_name_H-M   'P 1'
#
loop_
_entity.id
_entity.type
_entity.pdbx_description
1 polymer ?
#
loop_
_entity_poly.entity_id
_entity_poly.type
_entity_poly.pdbx_seq_one_letter_code
_entity_poly.pdbx_strand_id
1 'polypeptide(L)' 'MRKASDMSVRVAVVGAGAWGKNLIRNFYQLDSLIFICDKDRLLLQER' A
#
# COMPACT_ATOMS: atom_id res chain seq x y z
N MET A 1 -0.67 -25.94 -9.35
CA MET A 1 -0.70 -25.69 -7.88
C MET A 1 -0.03 -24.36 -7.64
N ARG A 2 -0.72 -23.37 -7.04
CA ARG A 2 -0.12 -22.07 -6.68
C ARG A 2 0.81 -22.28 -5.48
N LYS A 3 2.03 -21.74 -5.52
CA LYS A 3 2.95 -21.80 -4.35
C LYS A 3 2.34 -21.01 -3.20
N ALA A 4 2.66 -21.34 -1.94
CA ALA A 4 2.24 -20.52 -0.80
C ALA A 4 2.73 -19.05 -0.91
N SER A 5 3.87 -18.83 -1.58
CA SER A 5 4.39 -17.52 -1.96
C SER A 5 3.57 -16.78 -3.02
N ASP A 6 2.61 -17.45 -3.67
CA ASP A 6 1.72 -16.93 -4.72
C ASP A 6 0.36 -16.46 -4.14
N MET A 7 0.23 -16.40 -2.81
CA MET A 7 -0.94 -15.90 -2.09
C MET A 7 -0.58 -14.67 -1.24
N SER A 8 0.16 -13.70 -1.81
CA SER A 8 0.37 -12.44 -1.08
C SER A 8 -0.99 -11.77 -0.84
N VAL A 9 -1.23 -11.39 0.41
CA VAL A 9 -2.45 -10.67 0.78
C VAL A 9 -2.39 -9.31 0.10
N ARG A 10 -3.35 -9.04 -0.78
CA ARG A 10 -3.42 -7.74 -1.47
C ARG A 10 -4.05 -6.70 -0.54
N VAL A 11 -3.30 -5.64 -0.27
CA VAL A 11 -3.68 -4.57 0.65
C VAL A 11 -3.80 -3.24 -0.10
N ALA A 12 -4.91 -2.55 0.12
CA ALA A 12 -5.07 -1.15 -0.28
C ALA A 12 -5.11 -0.28 0.98
N VAL A 13 -4.42 0.88 0.94
CA VAL A 13 -4.41 1.84 2.05
C VAL A 13 -5.27 3.05 1.68
N VAL A 14 -6.29 3.34 2.50
CA VAL A 14 -7.09 4.58 2.41
C VAL A 14 -6.62 5.54 3.49
N GLY A 15 -6.05 6.67 3.07
CA GLY A 15 -5.39 7.67 3.91
C GLY A 15 -3.86 7.55 3.86
N ALA A 16 -3.20 8.59 3.36
CA ALA A 16 -1.75 8.79 3.24
C ALA A 16 -1.23 9.89 4.18
N GLY A 17 -2.00 10.22 5.24
CA GLY A 17 -1.58 11.11 6.32
C GLY A 17 -0.41 10.55 7.15
N ALA A 18 -0.14 11.16 8.31
CA ALA A 18 1.03 10.83 9.14
C ALA A 18 1.18 9.32 9.43
N TRP A 19 0.08 8.65 9.79
CA TRP A 19 0.05 7.21 10.03
C TRP A 19 -0.02 6.39 8.74
N GLY A 20 -0.71 6.90 7.72
CA GLY A 20 -0.86 6.25 6.42
C GLY A 20 0.48 5.93 5.77
N LYS A 21 1.44 6.85 5.84
CA LYS A 21 2.81 6.66 5.32
C LYS A 21 3.52 5.44 5.91
N ASN A 22 3.31 5.17 7.20
CA ASN A 22 3.90 3.99 7.86
C ASN A 22 3.29 2.69 7.34
N LEU A 23 1.97 2.65 7.17
CA LEU A 23 1.26 1.49 6.62
C LEU A 23 1.66 1.23 5.17
N ILE A 24 1.69 2.29 4.34
CA ILE A 24 2.13 2.24 2.95
C ILE A 24 3.54 1.64 2.87
N ARG A 25 4.49 2.17 3.62
CA ARG A 25 5.88 1.68 3.63
C ARG A 25 5.94 0.20 4.03
N ASN A 26 5.26 -0.20 5.10
CA ASN A 26 5.27 -1.57 5.58
C ASN A 26 4.69 -2.56 4.56
N PHE A 27 3.51 -2.26 4.00
CA PHE A 27 2.87 -3.15 3.03
C PHE A 27 3.58 -3.17 1.67
N TYR A 28 4.23 -2.07 1.29
CA TYR A 28 5.11 -2.04 0.12
C TYR A 28 6.31 -2.96 0.30
N GLN A 29 6.98 -2.92 1.45
CA GLN A 29 8.11 -3.81 1.76
C GLN A 29 7.75 -5.30 1.85
N LEU A 30 6.48 -5.61 2.05
CA LEU A 30 5.95 -6.98 2.10
C LEU A 30 5.38 -7.45 0.74
N ASP A 31 5.61 -6.70 -0.35
CA ASP A 31 5.05 -6.98 -1.69
C ASP A 31 3.53 -7.24 -1.67
N SER A 32 2.85 -6.53 -0.77
CA SER A 32 1.42 -6.73 -0.47
C SER A 32 0.59 -5.49 -0.82
N LEU A 33 1.21 -4.31 -0.93
CA LEU A 33 0.51 -3.06 -1.27
C LEU A 33 0.16 -2.99 -2.76
N ILE A 34 -1.13 -2.83 -3.06
CA ILE A 34 -1.63 -2.74 -4.44
C ILE A 34 -2.24 -1.39 -4.81
N PHE A 35 -2.64 -0.58 -3.83
CA PHE A 35 -3.27 0.71 -4.07
C PHE A 35 -3.17 1.64 -2.87
N ILE A 36 -3.11 2.95 -3.14
CA ILE A 36 -3.16 4.02 -2.14
C ILE A 36 -4.26 4.99 -2.58
N CYS A 37 -5.14 5.37 -1.66
CA CYS A 37 -6.19 6.35 -1.90
C CYS A 37 -6.13 7.43 -0.81
N ASP A 38 -6.17 8.70 -1.19
CA ASP A 38 -6.33 9.83 -0.29
C ASP A 38 -7.15 10.92 -0.99
N LYS A 39 -7.86 11.74 -0.21
CA LYS A 39 -8.58 12.91 -0.73
C LYS A 39 -7.63 14.04 -1.13
N ASP A 40 -6.47 14.12 -0.49
CA ASP A 40 -5.45 15.11 -0.78
C ASP A 40 -4.58 14.62 -1.93
N ARG A 41 -4.84 15.16 -3.12
CA ARG A 41 -4.11 14.82 -4.35
C ARG A 41 -2.61 15.14 -4.25
N LEU A 42 -2.19 16.09 -3.42
CA LEU A 42 -0.77 16.42 -3.26
C LEU A 42 0.00 15.28 -2.59
N LEU A 43 -0.65 14.49 -1.72
CA LEU A 43 -0.02 13.34 -1.08
C LEU A 43 0.18 12.15 -2.02
N LEU A 44 -0.54 12.09 -3.15
CA LEU A 44 -0.51 10.98 -4.11
C LEU A 44 0.32 11.28 -5.37
N GLN A 45 1.07 12.38 -5.39
CA GLN A 45 1.92 12.72 -6.53
C GLN A 45 3.11 11.76 -6.60
N GLU A 46 3.30 11.12 -7.75
CA GLU A 46 4.56 10.44 -8.07
C GLU A 46 5.67 11.48 -8.16
N ARG A 47 6.75 11.26 -7.41
CA ARG A 47 7.97 12.07 -7.45
C ARG A 47 9.07 11.34 -8.18
#